data_AF-A0A2H1J446-F1
#
_entry.id   AF-A0A2H1J446-F1
#
_cell.length_a   1.000
_cell.length_b   1.000
_cell.length_c   1.000
_cell.angle_alpha   90.00
_cell.angle_beta   90.00
_cell.angle_gamma   90.00
#
_symmetry.space_group_name_H-M   'P 1'
#
loop_
_entity.id
_entity.type
_entity.pdbx_description
1 polymer ?
#
loop_
_entity_poly.entity_id
_entity_poly.type
_entity_poly.pdbx_seq_one_letter_code
_entity_poly.pdbx_strand_id
1 'polypeptide(L)'
;MNDYWLTTGETAKKLGVSRQHVVDLCNRNELSFVKVGTHRRILDSSARALIKPPLTREQEKSLWLHRALLAHLMLDPHKALKAALTNIEDWKTKHRTDGMTTQYLEQWERVIDSGVDNVAGVLTGTDDTSKELRQNSPFAGVLSDGERQMVLHSFREHWNQEHDAA
;
A
#
# COMPACT_ATOMS: atom_id res chain seq x y z
N MET A 1 -20.12 -9.78 -2.30
CA MET A 1 -20.51 -8.39 -1.94
C MET A 1 -21.41 -7.91 -3.06
N ASN A 2 -22.68 -7.56 -2.80
CA ASN A 2 -23.58 -7.10 -3.86
C ASN A 2 -23.05 -5.78 -4.42
N ASP A 3 -22.77 -5.74 -5.72
CA ASP A 3 -22.46 -4.50 -6.41
C ASP A 3 -23.78 -3.82 -6.77
N TYR A 4 -23.97 -2.59 -6.29
CA TYR A 4 -25.18 -1.82 -6.54
C TYR A 4 -24.81 -0.47 -7.16
N TRP A 5 -25.76 0.10 -7.89
CA TRP A 5 -25.56 1.35 -8.61
C TRP A 5 -25.90 2.55 -7.72
N LEU A 6 -24.93 3.45 -7.56
CA LEU A 6 -25.09 4.71 -6.86
C LEU A 6 -25.50 5.83 -7.82
N THR A 7 -26.29 6.76 -7.32
CA THR A 7 -26.43 8.09 -7.91
C THR A 7 -25.15 8.91 -7.73
N THR A 8 -25.00 10.00 -8.49
CA THR A 8 -23.93 10.99 -8.26
C THR A 8 -23.98 11.59 -6.86
N GLY A 9 -25.18 11.71 -6.28
CA GLY A 9 -25.38 12.20 -4.91
C GLY A 9 -24.87 11.25 -3.83
N GLU A 10 -25.18 9.96 -3.95
CA GLU A 10 -24.69 8.95 -3.02
C GLU A 10 -23.18 8.75 -3.16
N THR A 11 -22.68 8.76 -4.39
CA THR A 11 -21.23 8.71 -4.66
C THR A 11 -20.52 9.90 -4.03
N ALA A 12 -21.04 11.12 -4.20
CA ALA A 12 -20.47 12.33 -3.61
C ALA A 12 -20.41 12.25 -2.09
N LYS A 13 -21.50 11.82 -1.44
CA LYS A 13 -21.54 11.61 0.01
C LYS A 13 -20.52 10.56 0.45
N LYS A 14 -20.35 9.49 -0.33
CA LYS A 14 -19.42 8.40 -0.03
C LYS A 14 -17.96 8.82 -0.16
N LEU A 15 -17.64 9.62 -1.18
CA LEU A 15 -16.30 10.15 -1.43
C LEU A 15 -15.96 11.37 -0.57
N GLY A 16 -16.93 11.97 0.14
CA GLY A 16 -16.73 13.20 0.90
C GLY A 16 -16.50 14.44 0.03
N VAL A 17 -17.00 14.44 -1.21
CA VAL A 17 -16.80 15.51 -2.21
C VAL A 17 -18.13 16.09 -2.69
N SER A 18 -18.09 17.16 -3.48
CA SER A 18 -19.30 17.73 -4.07
C SER A 18 -19.87 16.85 -5.21
N ARG A 19 -21.18 16.95 -5.48
CA ARG A 19 -21.79 16.28 -6.64
C ARG A 19 -21.18 16.70 -7.96
N GLN A 20 -20.77 17.97 -8.07
CA GLN A 20 -20.11 18.48 -9.27
C GLN A 20 -18.75 17.82 -9.48
N HIS A 21 -17.97 17.61 -8.42
CA HIS A 21 -16.69 16.91 -8.51
C HIS A 21 -16.84 15.48 -9.05
N VAL A 22 -17.88 14.74 -8.62
CA VAL A 22 -18.19 13.40 -9.17
C VAL A 22 -18.53 13.48 -10.66
N VAL A 23 -19.27 14.50 -11.09
CA VAL A 23 -19.58 14.72 -12.51
C VAL A 23 -18.32 15.03 -13.31
N ASP A 24 -17.41 15.84 -12.76
CA ASP A 24 -16.15 16.18 -13.40
C ASP A 24 -15.24 14.95 -13.54
N LEU A 25 -15.15 14.10 -12.52
CA LEU A 25 -14.46 12.80 -12.58
C LEU A 25 -15.02 11.91 -13.69
N CYS A 26 -16.35 11.85 -13.81
CA CYS A 26 -17.00 11.12 -14.90
C CYS A 26 -16.66 11.70 -16.28
N ASN A 27 -16.65 13.03 -16.42
CA ASN A 27 -16.36 13.70 -17.69
C ASN A 27 -14.89 13.57 -18.10
N ARG A 28 -13.97 13.52 -17.14
CA ARG A 28 -12.54 13.25 -17.36
C ARG A 28 -12.21 11.77 -17.53
N ASN A 29 -13.23 10.90 -17.51
CA ASN A 29 -13.07 9.45 -17.63
C ASN A 29 -12.26 8.82 -16.48
N GLU A 30 -12.18 9.50 -15.34
CA GLU A 30 -11.53 9.05 -14.09
C GLU A 30 -12.50 8.22 -13.21
N LEU A 31 -13.79 8.30 -13.48
CA LEU A 31 -14.83 7.51 -12.80
C LEU A 31 -15.80 6.91 -13.82
N SER A 32 -15.81 5.58 -13.90
CA SER A 32 -16.72 4.85 -14.78
C SER A 32 -18.17 5.01 -14.34
N PHE A 33 -19.06 5.25 -15.31
CA PHE A 33 -20.49 5.39 -15.08
C PHE A 33 -21.30 4.85 -16.26
N VAL A 34 -22.54 4.47 -15.98
CA VAL A 34 -23.57 4.22 -17.01
C VAL A 34 -24.63 5.31 -16.94
N LYS A 35 -25.33 5.56 -18.05
CA LYS A 35 -26.50 6.45 -18.05
C LYS A 35 -27.78 5.63 -17.97
N VAL A 36 -28.65 5.99 -17.04
CA VAL A 36 -30.04 5.52 -16.96
C VAL A 36 -30.93 6.73 -17.17
N GLY A 37 -31.47 6.86 -18.39
CA GLY A 37 -32.09 8.10 -18.86
C GLY A 37 -31.07 9.25 -18.89
N THR A 38 -31.38 10.36 -18.21
CA THR A 38 -30.48 11.52 -18.08
C THR A 38 -29.53 11.41 -16.88
N HIS A 39 -29.69 10.40 -16.02
CA HIS A 39 -28.92 10.30 -14.78
C HIS A 39 -27.72 9.37 -14.92
N ARG A 40 -26.57 9.80 -14.41
CA ARG A 40 -25.39 8.93 -14.24
C ARG A 40 -25.60 7.97 -13.08
N ARG A 41 -25.13 6.74 -13.25
CA ARG A 41 -25.08 5.68 -12.24
C ARG A 41 -23.65 5.18 -12.16
N ILE A 42 -23.09 5.19 -10.96
CA ILE A 42 -21.71 4.79 -10.67
C ILE A 42 -21.78 3.48 -9.91
N LEU A 43 -20.97 2.52 -10.30
CA LEU A 43 -20.92 1.24 -9.61
C LEU A 43 -20.28 1.46 -8.22
N ASP A 44 -20.85 0.89 -7.17
CA ASP A 44 -20.36 1.12 -5.81
C ASP A 44 -18.90 0.65 -5.64
N SER A 45 -18.49 -0.40 -6.36
CA SER A 45 -17.08 -0.82 -6.47
C SER A 45 -16.19 0.26 -7.08
N SER A 46 -16.60 0.91 -8.17
CA SER A 46 -15.85 2.02 -8.78
C SER A 46 -15.74 3.23 -7.86
N ALA A 47 -16.81 3.58 -7.14
CA ALA A 47 -16.74 4.64 -6.13
C ALA A 47 -15.78 4.28 -4.98
N ARG A 48 -15.81 3.04 -4.48
CA ARG A 48 -14.88 2.59 -3.44
C ARG A 48 -13.43 2.60 -3.90
N ALA A 49 -13.17 2.25 -5.17
CA ALA A 49 -11.83 2.29 -5.74
C ALA A 49 -11.23 3.72 -5.76
N LEU A 50 -12.04 4.78 -5.76
CA LEU A 50 -11.52 6.14 -5.61
C LEU A 50 -11.19 6.52 -4.16
N ILE A 51 -11.84 5.88 -3.17
CA ILE A 51 -11.56 6.10 -1.74
C ILE A 51 -10.23 5.44 -1.36
N LYS A 52 -9.96 4.28 -1.95
CA LYS A 52 -8.69 3.57 -1.84
C LYS A 52 -8.26 3.19 -3.25
N PRO A 53 -7.49 4.06 -3.95
CA PRO A 53 -6.94 3.69 -5.25
C PRO A 53 -6.23 2.35 -5.13
N PRO A 54 -6.41 1.45 -6.12
CA PRO A 54 -5.66 0.20 -6.15
C PRO A 54 -4.17 0.52 -6.09
N LEU A 55 -3.41 -0.38 -5.48
CA LEU A 55 -1.97 -0.22 -5.40
C LEU A 55 -1.39 -0.18 -6.81
N THR A 56 -0.40 0.68 -7.03
CA THR A 56 0.37 0.60 -8.28
C THR A 56 1.14 -0.72 -8.29
N ARG A 57 1.52 -1.22 -9.48
CA ARG A 57 2.35 -2.44 -9.59
C ARG A 57 3.60 -2.40 -8.70
N GLU A 58 4.23 -1.24 -8.56
CA GLU A 58 5.39 -1.05 -7.69
C GLU A 58 5.04 -1.14 -6.20
N GLN A 59 3.89 -0.58 -5.80
CA GLN A 59 3.38 -0.70 -4.43
C GLN A 59 2.96 -2.14 -4.11
N GLU A 60 2.40 -2.86 -5.07
CA GLU A 60 2.07 -4.28 -4.92
C GLU A 60 3.31 -5.15 -4.83
N LYS A 61 4.32 -4.90 -5.67
CA LYS A 61 5.63 -5.56 -5.58
C LYS A 61 6.26 -5.34 -4.21
N SER A 62 6.21 -4.10 -3.71
CA SER A 62 6.69 -3.76 -2.36
C SER A 62 5.92 -4.51 -1.29
N LEU A 63 4.59 -4.53 -1.36
CA LEU A 63 3.75 -5.30 -0.43
C LEU A 63 4.06 -6.81 -0.50
N TRP A 64 4.30 -7.36 -1.69
CA TRP A 64 4.63 -8.77 -1.89
C TRP A 64 5.95 -9.16 -1.21
N LEU A 65 6.98 -8.32 -1.37
CA LEU A 65 8.27 -8.49 -0.68
C LEU A 65 8.10 -8.47 0.84
N HIS A 66 7.31 -7.53 1.36
CA HIS A 66 7.11 -7.38 2.80
C HIS A 66 6.21 -8.47 3.40
N ARG A 67 5.32 -9.07 2.61
CA ARG A 67 4.60 -10.30 3.00
C ARG A 67 5.55 -11.49 3.14
N ALA A 68 6.54 -11.63 2.25
CA ALA A 68 7.54 -12.69 2.39
C ALA A 68 8.45 -12.46 3.61
N LEU A 69 8.84 -11.21 3.86
CA LEU A 69 9.58 -10.80 5.05
C LEU A 69 8.86 -11.18 6.36
N LEU A 70 7.52 -11.18 6.35
CA LEU A 70 6.73 -11.54 7.53
C LEU A 70 7.09 -12.92 8.08
N ALA A 71 7.45 -13.90 7.22
CA ALA A 71 7.89 -15.21 7.66
C ALA A 71 9.13 -15.12 8.58
N HIS A 72 10.13 -14.31 8.20
CA HIS A 72 11.33 -14.10 9.02
C HIS A 72 10.99 -13.38 10.32
N LEU A 73 10.12 -12.37 10.26
CA LEU A 73 9.67 -11.64 11.45
C LEU A 73 8.92 -12.56 12.42
N MET A 74 8.11 -13.50 11.95
CA MET A 74 7.35 -14.41 12.80
C MET A 74 8.20 -15.57 13.34
N LEU A 75 9.18 -16.06 12.58
CA LEU A 75 10.05 -17.17 13.00
C LEU A 75 11.13 -16.72 14.00
N ASP A 76 11.72 -15.55 13.77
CA ASP A 76 12.73 -14.98 14.67
C ASP A 76 12.57 -13.45 14.72
N PRO A 77 11.61 -12.96 15.52
CA PRO A 77 11.35 -11.53 15.62
C PRO A 77 12.57 -10.76 16.12
N HIS A 78 13.33 -11.33 17.06
CA HIS A 78 14.51 -10.66 17.61
C HIS A 78 15.58 -10.41 16.54
N LYS A 79 15.87 -11.41 15.69
CA LYS A 79 16.83 -11.25 14.59
C LYS A 79 16.35 -10.23 13.55
N ALA A 80 15.08 -10.29 13.15
CA ALA A 80 14.52 -9.38 12.16
C ALA A 80 14.52 -7.91 12.65
N LEU A 81 14.07 -7.68 13.89
CA LEU A 81 14.05 -6.34 14.49
C LEU A 81 15.46 -5.81 14.75
N LYS A 82 16.40 -6.65 15.20
CA LYS A 82 17.80 -6.25 15.38
C LYS A 82 18.44 -5.81 14.06
N ALA A 83 18.19 -6.53 12.97
CA ALA A 83 18.67 -6.14 11.65
C ALA A 83 18.11 -4.77 11.21
N ALA A 84 16.81 -4.54 11.42
CA ALA A 84 16.17 -3.27 11.12
C ALA A 84 16.76 -2.11 11.95
N LEU A 85 16.93 -2.29 13.26
CA LEU A 85 17.53 -1.26 14.13
C LEU A 85 18.98 -0.97 13.75
N THR A 86 19.76 -2.00 13.40
CA THR A 86 21.15 -1.81 12.92
C THR A 86 21.18 -0.96 11.65
N ASN A 87 20.27 -1.23 10.70
CA ASN A 87 20.15 -0.43 9.48
C ASN A 87 19.74 1.02 9.77
N ILE A 88 18.82 1.25 10.72
CA ILE A 88 18.41 2.59 11.14
C ILE A 88 19.62 3.37 11.68
N GLU A 89 20.39 2.79 12.59
CA GLU A 89 21.59 3.42 13.16
C GLU A 89 22.63 3.74 12.06
N ASP A 90 22.90 2.77 11.19
CA ASP A 90 23.83 2.94 10.07
C ASP A 90 23.41 4.05 9.11
N TRP A 91 22.10 4.22 8.86
CA TRP A 91 21.60 5.24 7.95
C TRP A 91 21.54 6.62 8.62
N LYS A 92 21.19 6.69 9.91
CA LYS A 92 21.24 7.92 10.70
C LYS A 92 22.64 8.55 10.70
N THR A 93 23.69 7.74 10.79
CA THR A 93 25.07 8.25 10.76
C THR A 93 25.51 8.78 9.38
N LYS A 94 24.84 8.35 8.30
CA LYS A 94 25.20 8.69 6.90
C LYS A 94 24.38 9.84 6.33
N HIS A 95 23.22 10.15 6.90
CA HIS A 95 22.34 11.21 6.42
C HIS A 95 22.58 12.53 7.18
N ARG A 96 22.48 13.66 6.46
CA ARG A 96 22.40 14.97 7.11
C ARG A 96 21.10 15.03 7.93
N THR A 97 21.19 15.64 9.11
CA THR A 97 20.19 15.71 10.20
C THR A 97 18.81 16.29 9.84
N ASP A 98 18.55 16.66 8.59
CA ASP A 98 17.51 17.60 8.18
C ASP A 98 16.72 17.15 6.92
N GLY A 99 16.59 15.84 6.69
CA GLY A 99 15.82 15.27 5.58
C GLY A 99 14.53 14.54 5.97
N MET A 100 13.57 14.48 5.04
CA MET A 100 12.36 13.64 5.11
C MET A 100 12.65 12.17 5.45
N THR A 101 13.85 11.69 5.10
CA THR A 101 14.37 10.36 5.47
C THR A 101 14.47 10.16 6.98
N THR A 102 14.92 11.16 7.75
CA THR A 102 15.05 11.06 9.22
C THR A 102 13.68 10.83 9.87
N GLN A 103 12.64 11.51 9.39
CA GLN A 103 11.28 11.36 9.91
C GLN A 103 10.73 9.94 9.73
N TYR A 104 11.06 9.26 8.63
CA TYR A 104 10.65 7.87 8.42
C TYR A 104 11.42 6.88 9.29
N LEU A 105 12.71 7.15 9.57
CA LEU A 105 13.49 6.32 10.51
C LEU A 105 12.93 6.41 11.93
N GLU A 106 12.63 7.62 12.41
CA GLU A 106 12.00 7.82 13.72
C GLU A 106 10.59 7.21 13.81
N GLN A 107 9.83 7.20 12.71
CA GLN A 107 8.55 6.49 12.66
C GLN A 107 8.76 4.98 12.75
N TRP A 108 9.75 4.43 12.05
CA TRP A 108 10.05 3.00 12.12
C TRP A 108 10.52 2.57 13.50
N GLU A 109 11.35 3.36 14.19
CA GLU A 109 11.72 3.09 15.58
C GLU A 109 10.50 2.99 16.49
N ARG A 110 9.57 3.95 16.39
CA ARG A 110 8.32 3.93 17.17
C ARG A 110 7.47 2.69 16.86
N VAL A 111 7.38 2.28 15.59
CA VAL A 111 6.65 1.07 15.19
C VAL A 111 7.31 -0.19 15.77
N ILE A 112 8.64 -0.27 15.72
CA ILE A 112 9.42 -1.38 16.27
C ILE A 112 9.25 -1.46 17.80
N ASP A 113 9.36 -0.34 18.49
CA ASP A 113 9.17 -0.24 19.96
C ASP A 113 7.73 -0.59 20.38
N SER A 114 6.76 -0.39 19.49
CA SER A 114 5.37 -0.77 19.72
C SER A 114 5.14 -2.29 19.59
N GLY A 115 6.13 -3.07 19.18
CA GLY A 115 6.10 -4.53 19.18
C GLY A 115 5.82 -5.18 17.82
N VAL A 116 6.04 -6.49 17.78
CA VAL A 116 6.06 -7.31 16.55
C VAL A 116 4.75 -7.24 15.75
N ASP A 117 3.60 -7.22 16.42
CA ASP A 117 2.29 -7.16 15.75
C ASP A 117 2.08 -5.84 15.01
N ASN A 118 2.55 -4.72 15.58
CA ASN A 118 2.48 -3.40 14.93
C ASN A 118 3.41 -3.34 13.71
N VAL A 119 4.61 -3.92 13.81
CA VAL A 119 5.52 -4.07 12.67
C VAL A 119 4.85 -4.89 11.57
N ALA A 120 4.30 -6.07 11.89
CA ALA A 120 3.59 -6.92 10.94
C ALA A 120 2.42 -6.19 10.25
N GLY A 121 1.67 -5.38 11.01
CA GLY A 121 0.60 -4.53 10.49
C GLY A 121 1.10 -3.55 9.44
N VAL A 122 2.18 -2.80 9.72
CA VAL A 122 2.75 -1.83 8.77
C VAL A 122 3.34 -2.52 7.53
N LEU A 123 4.04 -3.64 7.70
CA LEU A 123 4.62 -4.41 6.60
C LEU A 123 3.56 -4.95 5.63
N THR A 124 2.31 -5.14 6.09
CA THR A 124 1.23 -5.72 5.29
C THR A 124 0.08 -4.76 4.97
N GLY A 125 0.07 -3.55 5.55
CA GLY A 125 -1.01 -2.58 5.43
C GLY A 125 -1.14 -1.97 4.02
N THR A 126 -2.34 -1.56 3.63
CA THR A 126 -2.59 -0.95 2.31
C THR A 126 -3.04 0.50 2.40
N ASP A 127 -3.01 1.09 3.60
CA ASP A 127 -3.17 2.52 3.83
C ASP A 127 -1.91 3.31 3.44
N ASP A 128 -2.05 4.62 3.29
CA ASP A 128 -0.97 5.47 2.79
C ASP A 128 0.23 5.52 3.73
N THR A 129 0.02 5.49 5.05
CA THR A 129 1.13 5.45 6.03
C THR A 129 1.94 4.17 5.88
N SER A 130 1.27 3.01 5.76
CA SER A 130 1.95 1.73 5.52
C SER A 130 2.71 1.69 4.19
N LYS A 131 2.16 2.32 3.14
CA LYS A 131 2.85 2.43 1.83
C LYS A 131 4.14 3.24 1.94
N GLU A 132 4.08 4.40 2.57
CA GLU A 132 5.23 5.30 2.75
C GLU A 132 6.31 4.66 3.63
N LEU A 133 5.91 4.01 4.73
CA LEU A 133 6.84 3.30 5.59
C LEU A 133 7.52 2.13 4.87
N ARG A 134 6.78 1.34 4.08
CA ARG A 134 7.40 0.27 3.26
C ARG A 134 8.39 0.79 2.21
N GLN A 135 8.14 1.95 1.62
CA GLN A 135 9.09 2.55 0.68
C GLN A 135 10.41 2.93 1.38
N ASN A 136 10.34 3.28 2.67
CA ASN A 136 11.47 3.66 3.51
C ASN A 136 11.81 2.58 4.55
N SER A 137 11.64 1.31 4.18
CA SER A 137 11.72 0.17 5.11
C SER A 137 13.17 -0.11 5.56
N PRO A 138 13.45 -0.22 6.87
CA PRO A 138 14.76 -0.56 7.41
C PRO A 138 15.06 -2.07 7.36
N PHE A 139 14.16 -2.90 6.83
CA PHE A 139 14.33 -4.35 6.80
C PHE A 139 15.19 -4.85 5.60
N ALA A 140 15.98 -3.97 5.01
CA ALA A 140 16.93 -4.34 3.96
C ALA A 140 17.89 -5.44 4.44
N GLY A 141 18.06 -6.49 3.64
CA GLY A 141 18.95 -7.61 3.94
C GLY A 141 18.40 -8.67 4.90
N VAL A 142 17.16 -8.53 5.41
CA VAL A 142 16.52 -9.61 6.19
C VAL A 142 16.14 -10.79 5.30
N LEU A 143 15.62 -10.51 4.11
CA LEU A 143 15.56 -11.51 3.04
C LEU A 143 16.96 -11.62 2.43
N SER A 144 17.47 -12.84 2.29
CA SER A 144 18.66 -13.09 1.49
C SER A 144 18.40 -12.74 0.02
N ASP A 145 19.46 -12.55 -0.76
CA ASP A 145 19.33 -12.26 -2.19
C ASP A 145 18.58 -13.37 -2.93
N GLY A 146 18.83 -14.64 -2.58
CA GLY A 146 18.12 -15.79 -3.16
C GLY A 146 16.62 -15.74 -2.87
N GLU A 147 16.23 -15.55 -1.61
CA GLU A 147 14.82 -15.42 -1.21
C GLU A 147 14.17 -14.22 -1.92
N ARG A 148 14.86 -13.08 -1.96
CA ARG A 148 14.37 -11.88 -2.64
C ARG A 148 14.10 -12.13 -4.12
N GLN A 149 15.00 -12.83 -4.83
CA GLN A 149 14.79 -13.17 -6.24
C GLN A 149 13.60 -14.13 -6.42
N MET A 150 13.48 -15.16 -5.58
CA MET A 150 12.34 -16.09 -5.63
C MET A 150 11.01 -15.36 -5.41
N VAL A 151 10.96 -14.45 -4.44
CA VAL A 151 9.75 -13.66 -4.15
C VAL A 151 9.41 -12.73 -5.32
N LEU A 152 10.39 -12.05 -5.91
CA LEU A 152 10.16 -11.20 -7.08
C LEU A 152 9.74 -11.98 -8.33
N HIS A 153 10.24 -13.20 -8.51
CA HIS A 153 9.79 -14.10 -9.56
C HIS A 153 8.32 -14.49 -9.36
N SER A 154 7.97 -14.98 -8.16
CA SER A 154 6.58 -15.34 -7.83
C SER A 154 5.61 -14.17 -7.97
N PHE A 155 6.02 -12.95 -7.60
CA PHE A 155 5.22 -11.74 -7.81
C PHE A 155 4.93 -11.52 -9.29
N ARG A 156 5.93 -11.68 -10.16
CA ARG A 156 5.78 -11.47 -11.59
C ARG A 156 4.79 -12.47 -12.19
N GLU A 157 4.89 -13.74 -11.82
CA GLU A 157 3.97 -14.77 -12.27
C GLU A 157 2.54 -14.50 -11.82
N HIS A 158 2.35 -14.20 -10.53
CA HIS A 158 1.04 -13.86 -9.97
C HIS A 158 0.43 -12.62 -10.64
N TRP A 159 1.21 -11.54 -10.78
CA TRP A 159 0.75 -10.30 -11.38
C TRP A 159 0.30 -10.50 -12.83
N ASN A 160 1.08 -11.25 -13.62
CA ASN A 160 0.73 -11.55 -15.00
C ASN A 160 -0.56 -12.36 -15.07
N GLN A 161 -0.73 -13.40 -14.24
CA GLN A 161 -1.95 -14.21 -14.23
C GLN A 161 -3.21 -13.38 -13.91
N GLU A 162 -3.15 -12.49 -12.91
CA GLU A 162 -4.27 -11.63 -12.53
C GLU A 162 -4.63 -10.59 -13.61
N HIS A 163 -3.63 -10.08 -14.35
CA HIS A 163 -3.83 -9.01 -15.34
C HIS A 163 -4.01 -9.51 -16.78
N ASP A 164 -3.59 -10.74 -17.09
CA ASP A 164 -3.91 -11.42 -18.34
C ASP A 164 -5.34 -12.03 -18.31
N ALA A 165 -5.90 -12.23 -17.12
CA ALA A 165 -7.26 -12.72 -16.90
C ALA A 165 -8.34 -11.62 -16.78
N ALA A 166 -7.94 -10.34 -16.83
CA ALA A 166 -8.80 -9.15 -16.72
C ALA A 166 -9.08 -8.52 -18.09
#